data_AF-A0A7W0TRK4-F1
#
_entry.id   AF-A0A7W0TRK4-F1
#
_cell.length_a   1.000
_cell.length_b   1.000
_cell.length_c   1.000
_cell.angle_alpha   90.00
_cell.angle_beta   90.00
_cell.angle_gamma   90.00
#
_symmetry.space_group_name_H-M   'P 1'
#
loop_
_entity.id
_entity.type
_entity.pdbx_description
1 polymer ?
#
loop_
_entity_poly.entity_id
_entity_poly.type
_entity_poly.pdbx_seq_one_letter_code
_entity_poly.pdbx_strand_id
1 'polypeptide(L)'
;MALSVCATPIGNLEDVTLRVLRELREAELVLCEDTRQTRVLLQRHGVSARLLSLHAHNEAARVVQILPQLEAGVQMALVSDAGLPGVNDPGARLIAAAIRAEVPVTVLPGPSAVETALVASGLGGGPY
;
A
#
# COMPACT_ATOMS: atom_id res chain seq x y z
N MET A 1 -3.97 -4.91 -13.09
CA MET A 1 -2.64 -4.56 -12.53
C MET A 1 -2.26 -5.70 -11.59
N ALA A 2 -1.00 -6.13 -11.53
CA ALA A 2 -0.63 -7.28 -10.70
C ALA A 2 -0.34 -6.87 -9.25
N LEU A 3 0.42 -5.77 -9.03
CA LEU A 3 0.62 -5.20 -7.70
C LEU A 3 0.29 -3.69 -7.69
N SER A 4 -0.69 -3.30 -6.89
CA SER A 4 -1.08 -1.90 -6.65
C SER A 4 -0.57 -1.43 -5.29
N VAL A 5 0.37 -0.49 -5.24
CA VAL A 5 0.89 0.12 -4.02
C VAL A 5 0.00 1.30 -3.64
N CYS A 6 -0.70 1.19 -2.53
CA CYS A 6 -1.79 2.06 -2.13
C CYS A 6 -1.43 2.85 -0.87
N ALA A 7 -1.37 4.18 -0.97
CA ALA A 7 -1.23 5.03 0.20
C ALA A 7 -2.52 5.02 1.04
N THR A 8 -2.38 4.88 2.36
CA THR A 8 -3.48 4.93 3.33
C THR A 8 -3.50 6.26 4.08
N PRO A 9 -4.66 6.64 4.66
CA PRO A 9 -4.74 7.86 5.47
C PRO A 9 -3.76 7.92 6.64
N ILE A 10 -3.25 9.12 6.93
CA ILE A 10 -2.31 9.41 8.02
C ILE A 10 -2.99 9.99 9.28
N GLY A 11 -4.30 9.78 9.43
CA GLY A 11 -5.06 10.22 10.60
C GLY A 11 -6.54 10.47 10.36
N ASN A 12 -6.92 10.92 9.16
CA ASN A 12 -8.32 11.14 8.79
C ASN A 12 -8.75 10.16 7.68
N LEU A 13 -9.68 9.24 7.99
CA LEU A 13 -10.12 8.18 7.07
C LEU A 13 -10.70 8.69 5.74
N GLU A 14 -11.06 9.97 5.64
CA GLU A 14 -11.56 10.61 4.41
C GLU A 14 -10.46 10.96 3.40
N ASP A 15 -9.18 10.97 3.82
CA ASP A 15 -8.05 11.30 2.95
C ASP A 15 -7.68 10.16 1.99
N VAL A 16 -8.37 9.02 2.07
CA VAL A 16 -8.19 7.92 1.12
C VAL A 16 -8.73 8.31 -0.25
N THR A 17 -7.99 8.00 -1.31
CA THR A 17 -8.45 8.35 -2.66
C THR A 17 -9.51 7.38 -3.18
N LEU A 18 -10.38 7.87 -4.07
CA LEU A 18 -11.37 7.03 -4.75
C LEU A 18 -10.70 5.87 -5.52
N ARG A 19 -9.50 6.11 -6.08
CA ARG A 19 -8.76 5.09 -6.82
C ARG A 19 -8.22 4.01 -5.88
N VAL A 20 -7.68 4.37 -4.71
CA VAL A 20 -7.26 3.37 -3.69
C VAL A 20 -8.47 2.53 -3.25
N LEU A 21 -9.62 3.14 -2.97
CA LEU A 21 -10.82 2.38 -2.59
C LEU A 21 -11.30 1.42 -3.69
N ARG A 22 -11.16 1.77 -4.96
CA ARG A 22 -11.45 0.87 -6.09
C ARG A 22 -10.47 -0.30 -6.11
N GLU A 23 -9.17 -0.03 -6.06
CA GLU A 23 -8.12 -1.06 -6.12
C GLU A 23 -8.23 -2.04 -4.94
N LEU A 24 -8.56 -1.55 -3.74
CA LEU A 24 -8.79 -2.43 -2.57
C LEU A 24 -10.04 -3.31 -2.70
N ARG A 25 -11.06 -2.89 -3.47
CA ARG A 25 -12.25 -3.71 -3.76
C ARG A 25 -11.97 -4.77 -4.83
N GLU A 26 -11.13 -4.44 -5.80
CA GLU A 26 -10.82 -5.29 -6.95
C GLU A 26 -9.70 -6.30 -6.65
N ALA A 27 -8.81 -6.00 -5.70
CA ALA A 27 -7.72 -6.89 -5.32
C ALA A 27 -8.22 -8.22 -4.72
N GLU A 28 -7.65 -9.33 -5.20
CA GLU A 28 -7.88 -10.67 -4.67
C GLU A 28 -7.25 -10.84 -3.28
N LEU A 29 -6.18 -10.07 -3.01
CA LEU A 29 -5.49 -10.05 -1.74
C LEU A 29 -4.94 -8.66 -1.41
N VAL A 30 -5.19 -8.19 -0.20
CA VAL A 30 -4.60 -6.97 0.36
C VAL A 30 -3.53 -7.35 1.38
N LEU A 31 -2.30 -6.95 1.08
CA LEU A 31 -1.12 -7.09 1.92
C LEU A 31 -1.03 -5.85 2.80
N CYS A 32 -0.97 -6.03 4.11
CA CYS A 32 -0.97 -4.93 5.08
C CYS A 32 -0.07 -5.22 6.27
N GLU A 33 0.44 -4.18 6.92
CA GLU A 33 1.24 -4.30 8.14
C GLU A 33 0.39 -4.80 9.31
N ASP A 34 -0.63 -4.05 9.72
CA ASP A 34 -1.65 -4.47 10.68
C ASP A 34 -3.03 -4.67 10.02
N THR A 35 -3.47 -5.93 10.01
CA THR A 35 -4.79 -6.32 9.50
C THR A 35 -5.94 -5.67 10.28
N ARG A 36 -5.75 -5.35 11.57
CA ARG A 36 -6.78 -4.73 12.42
C ARG A 36 -6.99 -3.28 12.02
N GLN A 37 -5.90 -2.53 11.82
CA GLN A 37 -5.95 -1.15 11.36
C GLN A 37 -6.52 -1.04 9.95
N THR A 38 -6.06 -1.90 9.05
CA THR A 38 -6.58 -1.95 7.67
C THR A 38 -8.08 -2.27 7.66
N ARG A 39 -8.57 -3.19 8.51
CA ARG A 39 -10.02 -3.48 8.64
C ARG A 39 -10.85 -2.25 8.99
N VAL A 40 -10.35 -1.33 9.83
CA VAL A 40 -11.08 -0.11 10.19
C VAL A 40 -11.31 0.76 8.95
N LEU A 41 -10.27 0.95 8.13
CA LEU A 41 -10.38 1.68 6.85
C LEU A 41 -11.39 1.01 5.92
N LEU A 42 -11.28 -0.31 5.73
CA LEU A 42 -12.17 -1.05 4.85
C LEU A 42 -13.63 -0.99 5.31
N GLN A 43 -13.89 -1.16 6.61
CA GLN A 43 -15.23 -1.08 7.20
C GLN A 43 -15.85 0.31 7.04
N ARG A 44 -15.08 1.38 7.28
CA ARG A 44 -15.54 2.77 7.11
C ARG A 44 -16.06 3.04 5.70
N HIS A 45 -15.45 2.41 4.68
CA HIS A 45 -15.76 2.65 3.27
C HIS A 45 -16.53 1.51 2.59
N GLY A 46 -17.07 0.57 3.37
CA GLY A 46 -17.85 -0.57 2.86
C GLY A 46 -17.07 -1.46 1.89
N VAL A 47 -15.76 -1.60 2.08
CA VAL A 47 -14.89 -2.45 1.27
C VAL A 47 -14.76 -3.81 1.94
N SER A 48 -14.94 -4.89 1.18
CA SER A 48 -14.63 -6.25 1.61
C SER A 48 -13.39 -6.72 0.85
N ALA A 49 -12.36 -7.14 1.57
CA ALA A 49 -11.13 -7.65 0.98
C ALA A 49 -10.51 -8.73 1.86
N ARG A 50 -9.82 -9.69 1.24
CA ARG A 50 -9.01 -10.67 1.95
C ARG A 50 -7.71 -10.01 2.39
N LEU A 51 -7.39 -10.08 3.68
CA LEU A 51 -6.17 -9.49 4.23
C LEU A 51 -5.10 -10.55 4.51
N LEU A 52 -3.84 -10.21 4.26
CA LEU A 52 -2.66 -10.96 4.69
C LEU A 52 -1.64 -10.01 5.32
N SER A 53 -1.10 -10.39 6.47
CA SER A 53 -0.10 -9.58 7.17
C SER A 53 1.29 -9.68 6.52
N LEU A 54 1.88 -8.52 6.26
CA LEU A 54 3.23 -8.32 5.76
C LEU A 54 3.90 -7.24 6.62
N HIS A 55 4.73 -7.68 7.57
CA HIS A 55 5.44 -6.81 8.51
C HIS A 55 6.95 -7.04 8.40
N ALA A 56 7.77 -6.10 8.87
CA ALA A 56 9.22 -6.12 8.64
C ALA A 56 9.91 -7.46 8.99
N HIS A 57 9.49 -8.09 10.10
CA HIS A 57 10.04 -9.39 10.53
C HIS A 57 9.71 -10.57 9.60
N ASN A 58 8.57 -10.55 8.89
CA ASN A 58 8.15 -11.66 8.04
C ASN A 58 8.30 -11.38 6.54
N GLU A 59 8.65 -10.15 6.17
CA GLU A 59 8.60 -9.68 4.79
C GLU A 59 9.38 -10.58 3.83
N ALA A 60 10.60 -11.01 4.19
CA ALA A 60 11.40 -11.90 3.35
C ALA A 60 10.68 -13.23 3.05
N ALA A 61 10.13 -13.87 4.09
CA ALA A 61 9.39 -15.12 3.93
C ALA A 61 8.08 -14.91 3.16
N ARG A 62 7.39 -13.79 3.39
CA ARG A 62 6.17 -13.43 2.67
C ARG A 62 6.43 -13.22 1.20
N VAL A 63 7.50 -12.51 0.82
CA VAL A 63 7.88 -12.29 -0.58
C VAL A 63 8.05 -13.61 -1.31
N VAL A 64 8.76 -14.58 -0.73
CA VAL A 64 8.93 -15.92 -1.32
C VAL A 64 7.59 -16.62 -1.51
N GLN A 65 6.65 -16.45 -0.58
CA GLN A 65 5.33 -17.07 -0.65
C GLN A 65 4.41 -16.45 -1.71
N ILE A 66 4.47 -15.13 -1.90
CA ILE A 66 3.48 -14.38 -2.71
C ILE A 66 3.98 -14.01 -4.11
N LEU A 67 5.29 -13.93 -4.34
CA LEU A 67 5.83 -13.58 -5.66
C LEU A 67 5.34 -14.52 -6.77
N PRO A 68 5.30 -15.85 -6.59
CA PRO A 68 4.77 -16.74 -7.63
C PRO A 68 3.31 -16.48 -7.99
N GLN A 69 2.50 -16.00 -7.03
CA GLN A 69 1.10 -15.64 -7.28
C GLN A 69 1.01 -14.33 -8.07
N LEU A 70 1.85 -13.36 -7.77
CA LEU A 70 1.97 -12.12 -8.54
C LEU A 70 2.40 -12.39 -9.99
N GLU A 71 3.39 -13.29 -10.20
CA GLU A 71 3.82 -13.74 -11.53
C GLU A 71 2.70 -14.46 -12.29
N ALA A 72 1.83 -15.19 -11.57
CA ALA A 72 0.64 -15.82 -12.14
C ALA A 72 -0.51 -14.83 -12.43
N GLY A 73 -0.33 -13.53 -12.16
CA GLY A 73 -1.30 -12.48 -12.46
C GLY A 73 -2.36 -12.25 -11.39
N VAL A 74 -2.22 -12.83 -10.20
CA VAL A 74 -3.11 -12.56 -9.05
C VAL A 74 -3.03 -11.08 -8.70
N GLN A 75 -4.17 -10.41 -8.64
CA GLN A 75 -4.21 -8.98 -8.37
C GLN A 75 -4.09 -8.72 -6.87
N MET A 76 -3.01 -8.04 -6.47
CA MET A 76 -2.76 -7.71 -5.07
C MET A 76 -2.64 -6.20 -4.85
N ALA A 77 -3.12 -5.74 -3.70
CA ALA A 77 -2.87 -4.41 -3.21
C ALA A 77 -1.93 -4.45 -2.00
N LEU A 78 -0.97 -3.54 -1.93
CA LEU A 78 -0.10 -3.34 -0.78
C LEU A 78 -0.47 -2.03 -0.10
N VAL A 79 -0.74 -2.07 1.20
CA VAL A 79 -1.00 -0.91 2.05
C VAL A 79 -0.07 -0.90 3.26
N SER A 80 0.19 0.27 3.83
CA SER A 80 0.81 0.44 5.14
C SER A 80 -0.23 0.92 6.15
N ASP A 81 0.15 0.95 7.43
CA ASP A 81 -0.75 1.40 8.49
C ASP A 81 -1.14 2.88 8.34
N ALA A 82 -0.22 3.70 7.81
CA ALA A 82 -0.45 5.11 7.50
C ALA A 82 0.54 5.63 6.43
N GLY A 83 0.03 6.27 5.38
CA GLY A 83 0.86 6.89 4.34
C GLY A 83 1.23 5.93 3.21
N LEU A 84 2.38 6.16 2.58
CA LEU A 84 2.82 5.44 1.39
C LEU A 84 3.71 4.22 1.75
N PRO A 85 3.33 2.99 1.35
CA PRO A 85 4.12 1.80 1.64
C PRO A 85 5.54 1.85 1.05
N GLY A 86 6.50 1.25 1.76
CA GLY A 86 7.87 1.06 1.28
C GLY A 86 8.81 2.26 1.46
N VAL A 87 8.36 3.37 2.07
CA VAL A 87 9.24 4.49 2.45
C VAL A 87 9.87 4.24 3.81
N ASN A 88 9.05 4.14 4.87
CA ASN A 88 9.48 3.79 6.23
C ASN A 88 8.74 2.55 6.79
N ASP A 89 7.87 1.97 5.97
CA ASP A 89 7.03 0.82 6.32
C ASP A 89 7.48 -0.42 5.54
N PRO A 90 7.05 -1.63 5.95
CA PRO A 90 7.25 -2.86 5.19
C PRO A 90 6.70 -2.75 3.75
N GLY A 91 7.25 -3.56 2.84
CA GLY A 91 6.78 -3.67 1.46
C GLY A 91 7.83 -3.35 0.41
N ALA A 92 8.89 -2.63 0.77
CA ALA A 92 10.00 -2.31 -0.14
C ALA A 92 10.63 -3.57 -0.78
N ARG A 93 10.76 -4.67 -0.02
CA ARG A 93 11.32 -5.91 -0.56
C ARG A 93 10.38 -6.58 -1.56
N LEU A 94 9.08 -6.52 -1.30
CA LEU A 94 8.07 -7.03 -2.22
C LEU A 94 8.04 -6.21 -3.52
N ILE A 95 8.00 -4.88 -3.41
CA ILE A 95 8.02 -3.98 -4.57
C ILE A 95 9.25 -4.25 -5.42
N ALA A 96 10.44 -4.32 -4.81
CA ALA A 96 11.68 -4.62 -5.52
C ALA A 96 11.67 -6.01 -6.16
N ALA A 97 11.10 -7.03 -5.49
CA ALA A 97 10.98 -8.37 -6.04
C ALA A 97 10.03 -8.42 -7.25
N ALA A 98 8.87 -7.76 -7.15
CA ALA A 98 7.90 -7.65 -8.25
C ALA A 98 8.51 -6.95 -9.48
N ILE A 99 9.21 -5.83 -9.28
CA ILE A 99 9.91 -5.11 -10.36
C ILE A 99 10.96 -6.03 -11.03
N ARG A 100 11.78 -6.74 -10.26
CA ARG A 100 12.79 -7.66 -10.80
C ARG A 100 12.19 -8.84 -11.57
N ALA A 101 10.99 -9.27 -11.19
CA ALA A 101 10.24 -10.33 -11.87
C ALA A 101 9.39 -9.81 -13.04
N GLU A 102 9.56 -8.54 -13.44
CA GLU A 102 8.78 -7.89 -14.49
C GLU A 102 7.26 -7.90 -14.26
N VAL A 103 6.85 -8.05 -13.00
CA VAL A 103 5.46 -7.94 -12.58
C VAL A 103 5.04 -6.47 -12.66
N PRO A 104 3.89 -6.13 -13.30
CA PRO A 104 3.39 -4.76 -13.33
C PRO A 104 3.10 -4.21 -11.93
N VAL A 105 3.91 -3.24 -11.50
CA VAL A 105 3.72 -2.49 -10.26
C VAL A 105 3.15 -1.11 -10.58
N THR A 106 2.05 -0.75 -9.93
CA THR A 106 1.45 0.59 -10.02
C THR A 106 1.45 1.25 -8.65
N VAL A 107 2.10 2.41 -8.54
CA VAL A 107 2.08 3.22 -7.32
C VAL A 107 0.97 4.26 -7.43
N LEU A 108 0.05 4.24 -6.47
CA LEU A 108 -1.07 5.17 -6.40
C LEU A 108 -0.67 6.38 -5.56
N PRO A 109 -0.81 7.61 -6.08
CA PRO A 109 -0.62 8.80 -5.27
C PRO A 109 -1.66 8.86 -4.15
N GLY A 110 -1.30 9.49 -3.04
CA GLY A 110 -2.18 9.64 -1.89
C GLY A 110 -1.48 10.30 -0.71
N PRO A 111 -2.04 10.16 0.51
CA PRO A 111 -1.55 10.87 1.69
C PRO A 111 -0.06 10.64 1.97
N SER A 112 0.67 11.73 2.23
CA SER A 112 2.07 11.74 2.61
C SER A 112 2.30 12.71 3.77
N ALA A 113 2.74 12.19 4.92
CA ALA A 113 3.03 13.02 6.09
C ALA A 113 4.15 14.03 5.81
N VAL A 114 5.15 13.65 5.01
CA VAL A 114 6.30 14.50 4.66
C VAL A 114 5.86 15.69 3.82
N GLU A 115 5.12 15.44 2.73
CA GLU A 115 4.65 16.52 1.84
C GLU A 115 3.66 17.43 2.56
N THR A 116 2.77 16.85 3.38
CA THR A 116 1.81 17.61 4.19
C THR A 116 2.53 18.53 5.18
N ALA A 117 3.54 18.02 5.89
CA ALA A 117 4.33 18.80 6.84
C ALA A 117 5.16 19.88 6.13
N LEU A 118 5.74 19.59 4.97
CA LEU A 118 6.51 20.56 4.18
C LEU A 118 5.64 21.76 3.82
N VAL A 119 4.46 21.53 3.22
CA VAL A 119 3.53 22.62 2.86
C VAL A 119 3.06 23.37 4.11
N ALA A 120 2.71 22.65 5.18
CA ALA A 120 2.23 23.26 6.42
C ALA A 120 3.30 24.12 7.14
N SER A 121 4.58 23.79 6.98
CA SER A 121 5.68 24.51 7.59
C SER A 121 5.90 25.92 7.00
N GLY A 122 5.37 26.19 5.80
CA GLY A 122 5.67 27.41 5.05
C GLY A 122 7.08 27.44 4.46
N LEU A 123 7.89 26.39 4.66
CA LEU A 123 9.15 26.20 3.96
C LEU A 123 8.80 25.82 2.51
N GLY A 124 8.89 26.78 1.60
CA GLY A 124 8.67 26.49 0.18
C GLY A 124 9.62 25.39 -0.28
N GLY A 125 9.12 24.36 -0.95
CA GLY A 125 9.97 23.27 -1.41
C GLY A 125 10.96 23.67 -2.51
N GLY A 126 10.82 24.86 -3.10
CA GLY A 126 11.54 25.20 -4.33
C GLY A 126 11.17 24.22 -5.47
N PRO A 127 11.88 24.27 -6.61
CA PRO A 127 11.81 23.18 -7.58
C PRO A 127 12.53 21.95 -7.00
N TYR A 128 11.77 20.96 -6.53
CA TYR A 128 12.24 19.62 -6.16
C TYR A 128 11.97 18.61 -7.28
#